data_AF-A0A3L7QLG9-F1
#
_entry.id   AF-A0A3L7QLG9-F1
#
_cell.length_a   1.000
_cell.length_b   1.000
_cell.length_c   1.000
_cell.angle_alpha   90.00
_cell.angle_beta   90.00
_cell.angle_gamma   90.00
#
_symmetry.space_group_name_H-M   'P 1'
#
loop_
_entity.id
_entity.type
_entity.pdbx_description
1 polymer ?
#
loop_
_entity_poly.entity_id
_entity_poly.type
_entity_poly.pdbx_seq_one_letter_code
_entity_poly.pdbx_strand_id
1 'polypeptide(L)'
;MANDKLRRRIVFEAARLMYSRRETEYYRAKLKAARKVCGGWVKPSQLPSNAEIRDEIQRFVLLYEGADRGKNLRVMRMTALGVMRLLHKFRPRLIGSTLTGHVRRGSDIDIHVFSSSVEAVAGALDVAGQVYEIEHKHVRKHGEVRLYTHLHIQGAFEIELTLYSPEKARMVFRSSITGLPIERASISQLEKLLGNEYPDASPDEAAPPGESIDRFAVYRALLAPLAGVEQRRKYHPEGDALYHSLQVYELARDELPYDEEFLLAALLHDVGKAIDPLDHVRSGLEALDGYITDRTRWLIENHMDAHKILNGTIGVRAERRLREHPDFEELELLSRCDQAGRQRGAAVPDVNEALDQIAELARLYG
;
A
#
# COMPACT_ATOMS: atom_id res chain seq x y z
N MET A 1 -9.36 26.35 36.39
CA MET A 1 -10.45 25.56 35.77
C MET A 1 -10.74 25.95 34.32
N ALA A 2 -10.98 27.24 33.98
CA ALA A 2 -11.22 27.66 32.58
C ALA A 2 -10.02 27.47 31.64
N ASN A 3 -8.80 27.73 32.11
CA ASN A 3 -7.56 27.60 31.33
C ASN A 3 -7.23 26.12 30.99
N ASP A 4 -7.59 25.19 31.88
CA ASP A 4 -7.35 23.75 31.70
C ASP A 4 -8.33 23.15 30.67
N LYS A 5 -9.59 23.60 30.68
CA LYS A 5 -10.59 23.25 29.66
C LYS A 5 -10.23 23.79 28.28
N LEU A 6 -9.63 24.99 28.21
CA LEU A 6 -9.14 25.57 26.96
C LEU A 6 -7.95 24.79 26.41
N ARG A 7 -6.95 24.49 27.25
CA ARG A 7 -5.78 23.69 26.88
C ARG A 7 -6.18 22.32 26.32
N ARG A 8 -7.12 21.62 26.99
CA ARG A 8 -7.66 20.33 26.51
C ARG A 8 -8.34 20.43 25.13
N ARG A 9 -9.09 21.51 24.86
CA ARG A 9 -9.70 21.73 23.54
C ARG A 9 -8.65 21.94 22.44
N ILE A 10 -7.55 22.64 22.77
CA ILE A 10 -6.43 22.81 21.83
C ILE A 10 -5.70 21.48 21.63
N VAL A 11 -5.49 20.68 22.68
CA VAL A 11 -4.92 19.32 22.59
C VAL A 11 -5.74 18.44 21.65
N PHE A 12 -7.06 18.38 21.88
CA PHE A 12 -7.99 17.60 21.05
C PHE A 12 -7.94 18.03 19.58
N GLU A 13 -8.03 19.33 19.29
CA GLU A 13 -8.03 19.78 17.89
C GLU A 13 -6.67 19.65 17.22
N ALA A 14 -5.57 19.85 17.94
CA ALA A 14 -4.23 19.60 17.41
C ALA A 14 -4.04 18.11 17.12
N ALA A 15 -4.48 17.24 18.02
CA ALA A 15 -4.45 15.80 17.82
C ALA A 15 -5.30 15.38 16.61
N ARG A 16 -6.46 16.00 16.40
CA ARG A 16 -7.32 15.76 15.22
C ARG A 16 -6.65 16.15 13.91
N LEU A 17 -6.00 17.31 13.87
CA LEU A 17 -5.27 17.78 12.69
C LEU A 17 -4.10 16.85 12.33
N MET A 18 -3.40 16.35 13.34
CA MET A 18 -2.29 15.40 13.14
C MET A 18 -2.80 14.00 12.77
N TYR A 19 -3.84 13.50 13.44
CA TYR A 19 -4.46 12.21 13.12
C TYR A 19 -4.99 12.18 11.68
N SER A 20 -5.63 13.26 11.23
CA SER A 20 -6.14 13.39 9.85
C SER A 20 -5.09 13.84 8.83
N ARG A 21 -3.80 13.86 9.18
CA ARG A 21 -2.65 14.29 8.35
C ARG A 21 -2.77 15.67 7.70
N ARG A 22 -3.67 16.54 8.19
CA ARG A 22 -3.74 17.94 7.75
C ARG A 22 -2.53 18.75 8.22
N GLU A 23 -1.80 18.24 9.22
CA GLU A 23 -0.54 18.79 9.72
C GLU A 23 0.43 17.68 10.11
N THR A 24 1.68 17.77 9.64
CA THR A 24 2.77 16.84 9.96
C THR A 24 3.66 17.33 11.10
N GLU A 25 3.60 18.63 11.45
CA GLU A 25 4.43 19.24 12.50
C GLU A 25 3.61 19.65 13.73
N TYR A 26 3.99 19.17 14.92
CA TYR A 26 3.34 19.51 16.19
C TYR A 26 3.21 21.02 16.43
N TYR A 27 4.22 21.81 16.07
CA TYR A 27 4.19 23.25 16.28
C TYR A 27 3.12 23.94 15.42
N ARG A 28 3.03 23.56 14.13
CA ARG A 28 2.00 24.06 13.22
C ARG A 28 0.61 23.60 13.65
N ALA A 29 0.46 22.33 14.04
CA ALA A 29 -0.78 21.78 14.56
C ALA A 29 -1.29 22.56 15.79
N LYS A 30 -0.40 22.85 16.75
CA LYS A 30 -0.73 23.67 17.95
C LYS A 30 -1.24 25.05 17.56
N LEU A 31 -0.55 25.75 16.67
CA LEU A 31 -0.90 27.11 16.30
C LEU A 31 -2.23 27.16 15.55
N LYS A 32 -2.47 26.24 14.61
CA LYS A 32 -3.77 26.14 13.90
C LYS A 32 -4.89 25.78 14.86
N ALA A 33 -4.70 24.80 15.74
CA ALA A 33 -5.67 24.43 16.76
C ALA A 33 -5.99 25.59 17.71
N ALA A 34 -4.96 26.27 18.21
CA ALA A 34 -5.11 27.42 19.11
C ALA A 34 -5.87 28.58 18.47
N ARG A 35 -5.55 28.94 17.22
CA ARG A 35 -6.29 29.96 16.47
C ARG A 35 -7.76 29.58 16.29
N LYS A 36 -8.02 28.32 15.92
CA LYS A 36 -9.38 27.83 15.69
C LYS A 36 -10.21 27.78 16.97
N VAL A 37 -9.61 27.38 18.09
CA VAL A 37 -10.30 27.21 19.37
C VAL A 37 -10.48 28.55 20.11
N CYS A 38 -9.50 29.47 20.01
CA CYS A 38 -9.47 30.72 20.77
C CYS A 38 -9.84 31.96 19.95
N GLY A 39 -9.90 31.88 18.62
CA GLY A 39 -10.21 33.03 17.75
C GLY A 39 -9.15 34.15 17.72
N GLY A 40 -7.96 33.91 18.28
CA GLY A 40 -6.93 34.95 18.43
C GLY A 40 -5.59 34.42 18.93
N TRP A 41 -4.70 35.33 19.34
CA TRP A 41 -3.36 35.00 19.82
C TRP A 41 -3.41 34.31 21.19
N VAL A 42 -2.63 33.23 21.35
CA VAL A 42 -2.57 32.42 22.58
C VAL A 42 -1.16 32.48 23.15
N LYS A 43 -1.02 32.71 24.46
CA LYS A 43 0.28 32.77 25.13
C LYS A 43 0.99 31.40 25.05
N PRO A 44 2.33 31.35 24.88
CA PRO A 44 3.07 30.09 24.82
C PRO A 44 2.85 29.16 26.03
N SER A 45 2.65 29.73 27.23
CA SER A 45 2.37 28.96 28.45
C SER A 45 1.00 28.26 28.45
N GLN A 46 0.09 28.69 27.59
CA GLN A 46 -1.25 28.12 27.42
C GLN A 46 -1.32 27.08 26.30
N LEU A 47 -0.28 26.97 25.47
CA LEU A 47 -0.18 25.93 24.45
C LEU A 47 0.16 24.58 25.09
N PRO A 48 -0.39 23.49 24.56
CA PRO A 48 -0.04 22.15 25.02
C PRO A 48 1.37 21.75 24.62
N SER A 49 1.94 20.83 25.40
CA SER A 49 3.18 20.14 25.09
C SER A 49 2.98 19.15 23.93
N ASN A 50 4.07 18.73 23.29
CA ASN A 50 4.00 17.68 22.27
C ASN A 50 3.52 16.35 22.87
N ALA A 51 3.90 16.07 24.13
CA ALA A 51 3.49 14.87 24.84
C ALA A 51 1.97 14.81 25.03
N GLU A 52 1.35 15.89 25.51
CA GLU A 52 -0.12 15.94 25.67
C GLU A 52 -0.88 15.70 24.35
N ILE A 53 -0.38 16.26 23.24
CA ILE A 53 -0.97 16.01 21.92
C ILE A 53 -0.77 14.56 21.53
N ARG A 54 0.44 14.01 21.64
CA ARG A 54 0.73 12.59 21.33
C ARG A 54 -0.19 11.65 22.09
N ASP A 55 -0.36 11.87 23.38
CA ASP A 55 -1.21 11.04 24.25
C ASP A 55 -2.68 11.11 23.81
N GLU A 56 -3.15 12.29 23.34
CA GLU A 56 -4.49 12.44 22.76
C GLU A 56 -4.61 11.79 21.38
N ILE A 57 -3.61 11.88 20.51
CA ILE A 57 -3.62 11.15 19.24
C ILE A 57 -3.69 9.64 19.55
N GLN A 58 -2.96 9.13 20.56
CA GLN A 58 -3.08 7.73 20.99
C GLN A 58 -4.51 7.36 21.41
N ARG A 59 -5.22 8.25 22.14
CA ARG A 59 -6.66 8.06 22.42
C ARG A 59 -7.48 7.98 21.13
N PHE A 60 -7.23 8.82 20.14
CA PHE A 60 -7.97 8.79 18.87
C PHE A 60 -7.77 7.47 18.13
N VAL A 61 -6.55 6.94 18.10
CA VAL A 61 -6.32 5.64 17.47
C VAL A 61 -7.01 4.51 18.22
N LEU A 62 -7.03 4.54 19.55
CA LEU A 62 -7.78 3.56 20.33
C LEU A 62 -9.29 3.63 20.04
N LEU A 63 -9.83 4.84 19.85
CA LEU A 63 -11.25 5.09 19.60
C LEU A 63 -11.70 4.78 18.16
N TYR A 64 -10.82 4.95 17.18
CA TYR A 64 -11.19 4.89 15.75
C TYR A 64 -10.60 3.71 14.98
N GLU A 65 -9.57 2.99 15.47
CA GLU A 65 -8.82 2.00 14.65
C GLU A 65 -8.86 0.53 15.13
N GLY A 66 -9.76 0.18 16.06
CA GLY A 66 -10.27 -1.21 16.26
C GLY A 66 -9.29 -2.40 16.11
N ALA A 67 -9.80 -3.52 15.59
CA ALA A 67 -9.09 -4.79 15.43
C ALA A 67 -8.07 -4.81 14.27
N ASP A 68 -8.22 -3.91 13.28
CA ASP A 68 -7.37 -3.83 12.08
C ASP A 68 -5.95 -3.33 12.38
N ARG A 69 -5.76 -2.60 13.49
CA ARG A 69 -4.45 -2.15 13.97
C ARG A 69 -3.47 -3.29 14.23
N GLY A 70 -3.96 -4.42 14.73
CA GLY A 70 -3.12 -5.58 15.06
C GLY A 70 -2.56 -6.26 13.79
N LYS A 71 -3.40 -6.38 12.76
CA LYS A 71 -3.01 -6.96 11.46
C LYS A 71 -1.97 -6.08 10.76
N ASN A 72 -2.25 -4.78 10.64
CA ASN A 72 -1.32 -3.84 9.98
C ASN A 72 0.03 -3.75 10.70
N LEU A 73 0.04 -3.70 12.05
CA LEU A 73 1.28 -3.66 12.81
C LEU A 73 2.14 -4.91 12.60
N ARG A 74 1.52 -6.09 12.52
CA ARG A 74 2.23 -7.35 12.25
C ARG A 74 2.91 -7.29 10.89
N VAL A 75 2.17 -6.95 9.83
CA VAL A 75 2.72 -6.86 8.47
C VAL A 75 3.84 -5.82 8.42
N MET A 76 3.63 -4.61 8.98
CA MET A 76 4.67 -3.58 9.01
C MET A 76 5.96 -4.04 9.70
N ARG A 77 5.87 -4.79 10.82
CA ARG A 77 7.06 -5.29 11.52
C ARG A 77 7.77 -6.40 10.73
N MET A 78 7.02 -7.26 10.03
CA MET A 78 7.60 -8.26 9.15
C MET A 78 8.29 -7.62 7.95
N THR A 79 7.65 -6.64 7.30
CA THR A 79 8.24 -5.84 6.22
C THR A 79 9.50 -5.13 6.70
N ALA A 80 9.47 -4.51 7.89
CA ALA A 80 10.64 -3.88 8.49
C ALA A 80 11.78 -4.89 8.69
N LEU A 81 11.48 -6.09 9.21
CA LEU A 81 12.47 -7.14 9.40
C LEU A 81 13.11 -7.56 8.06
N GLY A 82 12.32 -7.70 7.00
CA GLY A 82 12.83 -8.01 5.66
C GLY A 82 13.80 -6.99 5.13
N VAL A 83 13.43 -5.70 5.15
CA VAL A 83 14.33 -4.60 4.77
C VAL A 83 15.60 -4.61 5.63
N MET A 84 15.46 -4.81 6.94
CA MET A 84 16.59 -4.83 7.85
C MET A 84 17.54 -6.01 7.56
N ARG A 85 17.02 -7.17 7.16
CA ARG A 85 17.84 -8.33 6.74
C ARG A 85 18.55 -8.06 5.42
N LEU A 86 17.83 -7.50 4.44
CA LEU A 86 18.41 -7.07 3.17
C LEU A 86 19.59 -6.11 3.40
N LEU A 87 19.40 -5.13 4.28
CA LEU A 87 20.38 -4.10 4.60
C LEU A 87 21.28 -4.44 5.79
N HIS A 88 21.42 -5.72 6.19
CA HIS A 88 22.12 -6.11 7.42
C HIS A 88 23.55 -5.55 7.52
N LYS A 89 24.25 -5.39 6.39
CA LYS A 89 25.60 -4.82 6.31
C LYS A 89 25.68 -3.37 6.84
N PHE A 90 24.57 -2.64 6.78
CA PHE A 90 24.45 -1.24 7.21
C PHE A 90 23.90 -1.09 8.64
N ARG A 91 23.88 -2.18 9.42
CA ARG A 91 23.47 -2.22 10.84
C ARG A 91 22.12 -1.56 11.13
N PRO A 92 21.06 -1.92 10.40
CA PRO A 92 19.80 -1.20 10.46
C PRO A 92 19.18 -1.25 11.86
N ARG A 93 18.40 -0.22 12.17
CA ARG A 93 17.68 -0.07 13.44
C ARG A 93 16.27 0.43 13.17
N LEU A 94 15.28 -0.42 13.44
CA LEU A 94 13.87 -0.02 13.43
C LEU A 94 13.61 0.95 14.57
N ILE A 95 12.90 2.03 14.28
CA ILE A 95 12.44 3.02 15.27
C ILE A 95 10.95 3.33 15.07
N GLY A 96 10.43 4.32 15.79
CA GLY A 96 9.12 4.90 15.48
C GLY A 96 7.92 4.05 15.89
N SER A 97 6.80 4.29 15.22
CA SER A 97 5.49 3.66 15.52
C SER A 97 5.50 2.16 15.34
N THR A 98 6.21 1.66 14.33
CA THR A 98 6.30 0.23 14.00
C THR A 98 6.98 -0.58 15.10
N LEU A 99 7.99 -0.02 15.76
CA LEU A 99 8.59 -0.64 16.94
C LEU A 99 7.66 -0.55 18.15
N THR A 100 7.23 0.66 18.49
CA THR A 100 6.49 0.94 19.74
C THR A 100 5.05 0.43 19.73
N GLY A 101 4.55 -0.04 18.58
CA GLY A 101 3.18 -0.53 18.40
C GLY A 101 2.13 0.57 18.25
N HIS A 102 2.54 1.84 18.18
CA HIS A 102 1.64 3.00 18.04
C HIS A 102 1.37 3.38 16.59
N VAL A 103 1.23 2.37 15.72
CA VAL A 103 0.85 2.53 14.32
C VAL A 103 -0.56 3.08 14.19
N ARG A 104 -0.73 3.95 13.20
CA ARG A 104 -1.97 4.62 12.76
C ARG A 104 -2.17 4.41 11.25
N ARG A 105 -3.35 4.69 10.71
CA ARG A 105 -3.56 4.66 9.25
C ARG A 105 -2.55 5.53 8.50
N GLY A 106 -1.88 4.91 7.52
CA GLY A 106 -0.83 5.51 6.69
C GLY A 106 0.55 5.64 7.34
N SER A 107 0.77 5.10 8.54
CA SER A 107 2.10 5.16 9.19
C SER A 107 3.18 4.57 8.30
N ASP A 108 4.34 5.20 8.34
CA ASP A 108 5.58 4.80 7.70
C ASP A 108 6.37 3.81 8.58
N ILE A 109 7.34 3.15 7.94
CA ILE A 109 8.34 2.31 8.58
C ILE A 109 9.66 3.06 8.62
N ASP A 110 10.01 3.59 9.79
CA ASP A 110 11.26 4.30 10.01
C ASP A 110 12.43 3.35 10.33
N ILE A 111 13.47 3.37 9.49
CA ILE A 111 14.69 2.59 9.72
C ILE A 111 15.91 3.52 9.65
N HIS A 112 16.73 3.51 10.69
CA HIS A 112 18.06 4.11 10.62
C HIS A 112 19.06 3.12 10.01
N VAL A 113 19.81 3.58 9.01
CA VAL A 113 20.91 2.82 8.39
C VAL A 113 22.24 3.58 8.55
N PHE A 114 23.34 2.84 8.64
CA PHE A 114 24.65 3.40 8.95
C PHE A 114 25.66 3.06 7.85
N SER A 115 25.96 4.06 7.01
CA SER A 115 26.92 3.94 5.91
C SER A 115 27.61 5.29 5.66
N SER A 116 28.84 5.26 5.15
CA SER A 116 29.57 6.45 4.71
C SER A 116 29.19 6.90 3.29
N SER A 117 28.44 6.07 2.56
CA SER A 117 28.02 6.30 1.18
C SER A 117 26.55 5.92 1.02
N VAL A 118 25.78 6.81 0.40
CA VAL A 118 24.38 6.55 0.04
C VAL A 118 24.31 5.54 -1.11
N GLU A 119 25.29 5.60 -2.02
CA GLU A 119 25.43 4.72 -3.20
C GLU A 119 25.60 3.26 -2.78
N ALA A 120 26.29 2.98 -1.68
CA ALA A 120 26.42 1.62 -1.15
C ALA A 120 25.07 1.06 -0.67
N VAL A 121 24.21 1.90 -0.06
CA VAL A 121 22.87 1.50 0.38
C VAL A 121 21.95 1.35 -0.81
N ALA A 122 21.96 2.32 -1.72
CA ALA A 122 21.23 2.32 -2.99
C ALA A 122 21.54 1.07 -3.82
N GLY A 123 22.81 0.72 -4.00
CA GLY A 123 23.21 -0.48 -4.73
C GLY A 123 22.73 -1.79 -4.09
N ALA A 124 22.58 -1.84 -2.76
CA ALA A 124 21.99 -3.01 -2.10
C ALA A 124 20.48 -3.10 -2.34
N LEU A 125 19.79 -1.96 -2.47
CA LEU A 125 18.39 -1.87 -2.85
C LEU A 125 18.17 -2.25 -4.32
N ASP A 126 19.04 -1.78 -5.22
CA ASP A 126 19.01 -2.08 -6.66
C ASP A 126 19.17 -3.60 -6.91
N VAL A 127 20.14 -4.24 -6.25
CA VAL A 127 20.36 -5.70 -6.35
C VAL A 127 19.13 -6.50 -5.90
N ALA A 128 18.35 -5.94 -4.98
CA ALA A 128 17.11 -6.53 -4.49
C ALA A 128 15.85 -6.01 -5.21
N GLY A 129 16.01 -5.32 -6.34
CA GLY A 129 14.91 -4.85 -7.17
C GLY A 129 13.96 -3.86 -6.50
N GLN A 130 14.42 -3.14 -5.45
CA GLN A 130 13.57 -2.18 -4.74
C GLN A 130 13.40 -0.90 -5.57
N VAL A 131 12.18 -0.37 -5.61
CA VAL A 131 11.90 0.97 -6.13
C VAL A 131 12.03 1.97 -4.98
N TYR A 132 12.88 2.99 -5.14
CA TYR A 132 13.09 4.01 -4.10
C TYR A 132 13.38 5.39 -4.68
N GLU A 133 13.15 6.41 -3.86
CA GLU A 133 13.51 7.80 -4.12
C GLU A 133 14.51 8.29 -3.08
N ILE A 134 15.47 9.14 -3.49
CA ILE A 134 16.44 9.75 -2.57
C ILE A 134 16.05 11.20 -2.30
N GLU A 135 15.86 11.55 -1.04
CA GLU A 135 15.58 12.91 -0.59
C GLU A 135 16.75 13.49 0.20
N HIS A 136 17.11 14.74 -0.11
CA HIS A 136 18.15 15.50 0.57
C HIS A 136 17.55 16.68 1.34
N LYS A 137 17.51 16.56 2.68
CA LYS A 137 16.91 17.56 3.56
C LYS A 137 17.97 18.37 4.28
N HIS A 138 18.00 19.67 4.01
CA HIS A 138 18.86 20.62 4.71
C HIS A 138 18.17 21.09 6.00
N VAL A 139 18.66 20.65 7.15
CA VAL A 139 18.14 21.08 8.45
C VAL A 139 19.14 22.01 9.11
N ARG A 140 18.71 23.24 9.40
CA ARG A 140 19.50 24.20 10.16
C ARG A 140 19.25 24.00 11.65
N LYS A 141 20.25 23.53 12.40
CA LYS A 141 20.15 23.32 13.85
C LYS A 141 21.36 23.94 14.54
N HIS A 142 21.12 24.86 15.49
CA HIS A 142 22.17 25.60 16.22
C HIS A 142 23.18 26.35 15.32
N GLY A 143 22.72 26.89 14.17
CA GLY A 143 23.60 27.64 13.24
C GLY A 143 24.36 26.77 12.24
N GLU A 144 24.44 25.46 12.46
CA GLU A 144 24.99 24.50 11.50
C GLU A 144 23.91 24.03 10.51
N VAL A 145 24.25 24.00 9.22
CA VAL A 145 23.44 23.32 8.20
C VAL A 145 23.85 21.85 8.18
N ARG A 146 22.93 20.96 8.52
CA ARG A 146 23.13 19.50 8.42
C ARG A 146 22.33 18.96 7.27
N LEU A 147 23.00 18.24 6.37
CA LEU A 147 22.37 17.47 5.31
C LEU A 147 21.93 16.13 5.89
N TYR A 148 20.64 15.84 5.76
CA TYR A 148 20.08 14.52 6.02
C TYR A 148 19.71 13.89 4.68
N THR A 149 20.15 12.64 4.49
CA THR A 149 19.82 11.85 3.31
C THR A 149 18.83 10.79 3.73
N HIS A 150 17.68 10.78 3.08
CA HIS A 150 16.61 9.83 3.28
C HIS A 150 16.43 9.03 1.98
N LEU A 151 16.22 7.73 2.09
CA LEU A 151 15.78 6.90 0.96
C LEU A 151 14.38 6.39 1.28
N HIS A 152 13.43 6.66 0.39
CA HIS A 152 12.04 6.27 0.54
C HIS A 152 11.77 5.08 -0.36
N ILE A 153 11.57 3.89 0.22
CA ILE A 153 11.24 2.68 -0.52
C ILE A 153 9.71 2.60 -0.68
N GLN A 154 9.27 2.39 -1.91
CA GLN A 154 7.85 2.21 -2.22
C GLN A 154 7.43 0.76 -1.96
N GLY A 155 6.21 0.59 -1.45
CA GLY A 155 5.64 -0.72 -1.16
C GLY A 155 4.24 -0.62 -0.56
N ALA A 156 3.79 -1.69 0.11
CA ALA A 156 2.52 -1.68 0.86
C ALA A 156 2.51 -0.61 1.97
N PHE A 157 3.68 -0.34 2.57
CA PHE A 157 3.93 0.74 3.50
C PHE A 157 5.12 1.57 3.01
N GLU A 158 5.03 2.89 3.15
CA GLU A 158 6.17 3.78 2.92
C GLU A 158 7.28 3.46 3.93
N ILE A 159 8.49 3.20 3.44
CA ILE A 159 9.64 2.89 4.30
C ILE A 159 10.66 4.02 4.14
N GLU A 160 10.91 4.75 5.22
CA GLU A 160 11.90 5.82 5.27
C GLU A 160 13.20 5.30 5.86
N LEU A 161 14.26 5.27 5.05
CA LEU A 161 15.62 4.99 5.47
C LEU A 161 16.37 6.29 5.77
N THR A 162 16.61 6.59 7.04
CA THR A 162 17.48 7.72 7.40
C THR A 162 18.95 7.27 7.44
N LEU A 163 19.78 7.87 6.60
CA LEU A 163 21.21 7.56 6.52
C LEU A 163 22.03 8.35 7.56
N TYR A 164 22.85 7.63 8.32
CA TYR A 164 23.84 8.21 9.23
C TYR A 164 25.25 7.69 8.94
N SER A 165 26.27 8.50 9.27
CA SER A 165 27.66 8.05 9.28
C SER A 165 27.85 6.85 10.23
N PRO A 166 28.72 5.87 9.90
CA PRO A 166 28.97 4.68 10.72
C PRO A 166 29.34 4.97 12.18
N GLU A 167 30.00 6.10 12.44
CA GLU A 167 30.39 6.55 13.79
C GLU A 167 29.17 6.79 14.70
N LYS A 168 28.04 7.17 14.12
CA LYS A 168 26.80 7.47 14.85
C LYS A 168 26.00 6.21 15.21
N ALA A 169 26.43 5.01 14.79
CA ALA A 169 25.73 3.76 15.11
C ALA A 169 25.55 3.52 16.62
N ARG A 170 26.55 3.91 17.41
CA ARG A 170 26.51 3.78 18.88
C ARG A 170 25.82 4.94 19.58
N MET A 171 25.56 6.04 18.87
CA MET A 171 24.93 7.23 19.44
C MET A 171 23.48 6.93 19.84
N VAL A 172 23.07 7.48 20.98
CA VAL A 172 21.67 7.46 21.41
C VAL A 172 21.01 8.72 20.85
N PHE A 173 20.20 8.54 19.81
CA PHE A 173 19.40 9.62 19.27
C PHE A 173 18.29 10.00 20.25
N ARG A 174 17.95 11.28 20.31
CA ARG A 174 16.85 11.79 21.11
C ARG A 174 15.68 12.13 20.20
N SER A 175 14.49 11.72 20.62
CA SER A 175 13.25 12.04 19.91
C SER A 175 13.08 13.55 19.86
N SER A 176 12.80 14.09 18.67
CA SER A 176 12.42 15.50 18.49
C SER A 176 11.07 15.83 19.13
N ILE A 177 10.27 14.81 19.47
CA ILE A 177 8.93 14.93 20.04
C ILE A 177 9.00 14.93 21.57
N THR A 178 9.68 13.96 22.16
CA THR A 178 9.69 13.73 23.63
C THR A 178 10.98 14.20 24.31
N GLY A 179 12.06 14.40 23.55
CA GLY A 179 13.40 14.68 24.10
C GLY A 179 14.08 13.49 24.78
N LEU A 180 13.38 12.35 24.89
CA LEU A 180 13.88 11.10 25.45
C LEU A 180 14.70 10.32 24.40
N PRO A 181 15.55 9.37 24.83
CA PRO A 181 16.16 8.39 23.94
C PRO A 181 15.12 7.75 23.01
N ILE A 182 15.41 7.70 21.71
CA ILE A 182 14.58 7.00 20.73
C ILE A 182 14.71 5.50 20.99
N GLU A 183 13.58 4.83 21.20
CA GLU A 183 13.52 3.38 21.22
C GLU A 183 13.93 2.84 19.86
N ARG A 184 14.82 1.85 19.87
CA ARG A 184 15.36 1.25 18.65
C ARG A 184 15.54 -0.25 18.83
N ALA A 185 15.25 -1.00 17.77
CA ALA A 185 15.46 -2.44 17.73
C ALA A 185 16.48 -2.79 16.65
N SER A 186 17.44 -3.64 17.02
CA SER A 186 18.24 -4.41 16.07
C SER A 186 17.42 -5.55 15.47
N ILE A 187 17.95 -6.17 14.40
CA ILE A 187 17.35 -7.36 13.76
C ILE A 187 16.99 -8.42 14.82
N SER A 188 17.95 -8.81 15.66
CA SER A 188 17.72 -9.83 16.69
C SER A 188 16.71 -9.42 17.77
N GLN A 189 16.64 -8.14 18.11
CA GLN A 189 15.63 -7.63 19.05
C GLN A 189 14.23 -7.64 18.42
N LEU A 190 14.12 -7.30 17.14
CA LEU A 190 12.86 -7.36 16.41
C LEU A 190 12.40 -8.80 16.20
N GLU A 191 13.29 -9.72 15.83
CA GLU A 191 13.00 -11.15 15.73
C GLU A 191 12.48 -11.71 17.06
N LYS A 192 13.14 -11.36 18.18
CA LYS A 192 12.68 -11.76 19.51
C LYS A 192 11.29 -11.19 19.85
N LEU A 193 11.04 -9.92 19.49
CA LEU A 193 9.73 -9.30 19.69
C LEU A 193 8.67 -10.03 18.87
N LEU A 194 8.94 -10.30 17.59
CA LEU A 194 8.04 -11.00 16.68
C LEU A 194 7.74 -12.42 17.16
N GLY A 195 8.76 -13.18 17.61
CA GLY A 195 8.55 -14.53 18.14
C GLY A 195 7.73 -14.56 19.44
N ASN A 196 7.78 -13.49 20.24
CA ASN A 196 6.95 -13.37 21.45
C ASN A 196 5.51 -12.94 21.14
N GLU A 197 5.31 -12.02 20.19
CA GLU A 197 4.00 -11.45 19.87
C GLU A 197 3.23 -12.25 18.80
N TYR A 198 3.93 -12.95 17.92
CA TYR A 198 3.37 -13.71 16.78
C TYR A 198 4.03 -15.09 16.67
N PRO A 199 3.81 -16.01 17.63
CA PRO A 199 4.45 -17.32 17.66
C PRO A 199 4.13 -18.20 16.44
N ASP A 200 3.01 -17.95 15.77
CA ASP A 200 2.55 -18.70 14.59
C ASP A 200 3.09 -18.14 13.25
N ALA A 201 3.90 -17.08 13.27
CA ALA A 201 4.40 -16.44 12.04
C ALA A 201 5.51 -17.27 11.36
N SER A 202 5.38 -17.50 10.05
CA SER A 202 6.43 -18.15 9.26
C SER A 202 7.61 -17.19 8.98
N PRO A 203 8.87 -17.67 8.96
CA PRO A 203 10.03 -16.87 8.56
C PRO A 203 9.93 -16.22 7.17
N ASP A 204 9.15 -16.82 6.27
CA ASP A 204 8.93 -16.34 4.89
C ASP A 204 8.06 -15.08 4.84
N GLU A 205 7.30 -14.79 5.89
CA GLU A 205 6.48 -13.57 5.96
C GLU A 205 7.32 -12.29 6.14
N ALA A 206 8.60 -12.44 6.51
CA ALA A 206 9.54 -11.35 6.73
C ALA A 206 10.44 -11.08 5.51
N ALA A 207 9.99 -11.40 4.30
CA ALA A 207 10.70 -11.09 3.07
C ALA A 207 10.83 -9.57 2.87
N PRO A 208 11.98 -9.05 2.35
CA PRO A 208 12.10 -7.64 2.02
C PRO A 208 11.05 -7.22 0.97
N PRO A 209 10.71 -5.91 0.85
CA PRO A 209 9.70 -5.37 -0.08
C PRO A 209 10.00 -5.55 -1.59
N GLY A 210 10.82 -6.52 -1.97
CA GLY A 210 11.05 -6.89 -3.38
C GLY A 210 11.42 -8.36 -3.56
N GLU A 211 11.03 -9.21 -2.60
CA GLU A 211 10.66 -10.58 -2.94
C GLU A 211 9.16 -10.73 -3.24
N SER A 212 8.31 -9.77 -2.82
CA SER A 212 7.04 -9.55 -3.51
C SER A 212 7.32 -8.61 -4.67
N ILE A 213 7.46 -9.14 -5.88
CA ILE A 213 7.27 -8.33 -7.08
C ILE A 213 5.97 -7.53 -6.87
N ASP A 214 6.02 -6.20 -7.03
CA ASP A 214 4.80 -5.40 -7.03
C ASP A 214 3.87 -5.96 -8.10
N ARG A 215 2.84 -6.71 -7.67
CA ARG A 215 1.91 -7.37 -8.59
C ARG A 215 1.26 -6.35 -9.54
N PHE A 216 1.11 -5.09 -9.11
CA PHE A 216 0.60 -4.02 -9.97
C PHE A 216 1.60 -3.59 -11.05
N ALA A 217 2.91 -3.69 -10.79
CA ALA A 217 3.93 -3.52 -11.83
C ALA A 217 3.86 -4.65 -12.87
N VAL A 218 3.60 -5.90 -12.44
CA VAL A 218 3.36 -7.04 -13.36
C VAL A 218 2.11 -6.82 -14.18
N TYR A 219 0.99 -6.46 -13.55
CA TYR A 219 -0.26 -6.19 -14.26
C TYR A 219 -0.08 -5.08 -15.30
N ARG A 220 0.62 -4.00 -14.95
CA ARG A 220 0.94 -2.91 -15.89
C ARG A 220 1.76 -3.40 -17.07
N ALA A 221 2.77 -4.24 -16.82
CA ALA A 221 3.61 -4.83 -17.86
C ALA A 221 2.85 -5.80 -18.77
N LEU A 222 1.81 -6.47 -18.27
CA LEU A 222 0.94 -7.37 -19.05
C LEU A 222 -0.17 -6.64 -19.82
N LEU A 223 -0.66 -5.52 -19.29
CA LEU A 223 -1.67 -4.68 -19.95
C LEU A 223 -1.06 -3.83 -21.08
N ALA A 224 0.17 -3.34 -20.93
CA ALA A 224 0.77 -2.45 -21.92
C ALA A 224 0.85 -3.06 -23.35
N PRO A 225 1.21 -4.34 -23.55
CA PRO A 225 1.21 -4.99 -24.85
C PRO A 225 -0.16 -5.17 -25.49
N LEU A 226 -1.27 -5.09 -24.74
CA LEU A 226 -2.62 -5.14 -25.32
C LEU A 226 -2.94 -3.89 -26.17
N ALA A 227 -2.25 -2.77 -25.93
CA ALA A 227 -2.40 -1.57 -26.73
C ALA A 227 -1.94 -1.84 -28.17
N GLY A 228 -2.86 -1.70 -29.12
CA GLY A 228 -2.62 -1.98 -30.54
C GLY A 228 -2.91 -3.43 -30.94
N VAL A 229 -3.38 -4.29 -30.04
CA VAL A 229 -3.87 -5.62 -30.40
C VAL A 229 -5.25 -5.48 -31.02
N GLU A 230 -5.30 -5.54 -32.35
CA GLU A 230 -6.55 -5.42 -33.11
C GLU A 230 -7.46 -6.64 -32.91
N GLN A 231 -8.66 -6.35 -32.43
CA GLN A 231 -9.74 -7.33 -32.31
C GLN A 231 -10.61 -7.34 -33.57
N ARG A 232 -11.22 -8.51 -33.84
CA ARG A 232 -12.10 -8.67 -35.00
C ARG A 232 -13.35 -7.80 -34.84
N ARG A 233 -13.44 -6.73 -35.63
CA ARG A 233 -14.53 -5.74 -35.62
C ARG A 233 -15.96 -6.29 -35.71
N LYS A 234 -16.13 -7.51 -36.22
CA LYS A 234 -17.43 -8.20 -36.24
C LYS A 234 -17.95 -8.49 -34.83
N TYR A 235 -17.05 -8.83 -33.91
CA TYR A 235 -17.38 -9.20 -32.53
C TYR A 235 -16.98 -8.10 -31.53
N HIS A 236 -15.96 -7.32 -31.87
CA HIS A 236 -15.38 -6.25 -31.05
C HIS A 236 -15.37 -4.93 -31.84
N PRO A 237 -16.52 -4.23 -31.97
CA PRO A 237 -16.61 -2.98 -32.72
C PRO A 237 -15.72 -1.86 -32.18
N GLU A 238 -15.30 -1.93 -30.91
CA GLU A 238 -14.34 -1.08 -30.21
C GLU A 238 -12.90 -1.24 -30.73
N GLY A 239 -12.57 -2.41 -31.29
CA GLY A 239 -11.38 -2.65 -32.09
C GLY A 239 -10.08 -2.93 -31.35
N ASP A 240 -9.81 -2.32 -30.19
CA ASP A 240 -8.55 -2.50 -29.45
C ASP A 240 -8.74 -3.34 -28.18
N ALA A 241 -7.82 -4.27 -27.91
CA ALA A 241 -7.93 -5.18 -26.78
C ALA A 241 -7.75 -4.49 -25.41
N LEU A 242 -6.81 -3.56 -25.27
CA LEU A 242 -6.64 -2.82 -24.03
C LEU A 242 -7.88 -1.95 -23.75
N TYR A 243 -8.36 -1.26 -24.78
CA TYR A 243 -9.57 -0.45 -24.69
C TYR A 243 -10.79 -1.27 -24.29
N HIS A 244 -10.90 -2.50 -24.82
CA HIS A 244 -11.93 -3.44 -24.40
C HIS A 244 -11.81 -3.79 -22.91
N SER A 245 -10.63 -4.25 -22.45
CA SER A 245 -10.42 -4.60 -21.03
C SER A 245 -10.74 -3.45 -20.08
N LEU A 246 -10.43 -2.20 -20.45
CA LEU A 246 -10.78 -1.02 -19.67
C LEU A 246 -12.29 -0.73 -19.63
N GLN A 247 -13.03 -1.02 -20.71
CA GLN A 247 -14.50 -0.94 -20.69
C GLN A 247 -15.10 -2.01 -19.77
N VAL A 248 -14.59 -3.24 -19.83
CA VAL A 248 -15.06 -4.34 -18.96
C VAL A 248 -14.78 -4.01 -17.49
N TYR A 249 -13.60 -3.47 -17.19
CA TYR A 249 -13.26 -2.97 -15.86
C TYR A 249 -14.23 -1.88 -15.37
N GLU A 250 -14.51 -0.87 -16.19
CA GLU A 250 -15.39 0.24 -15.81
C GLU A 250 -16.82 -0.26 -15.49
N LEU A 251 -17.34 -1.17 -16.32
CA LEU A 251 -18.65 -1.79 -16.10
C LEU A 251 -18.66 -2.70 -14.86
N ALA A 252 -17.57 -3.44 -14.62
CA ALA A 252 -17.42 -4.25 -13.42
C ALA A 252 -17.38 -3.38 -12.16
N ARG A 253 -16.76 -2.19 -12.23
CA ARG A 253 -16.69 -1.22 -11.13
C ARG A 253 -18.04 -0.62 -10.79
N ASP A 254 -18.90 -0.40 -11.78
CA ASP A 254 -20.26 0.09 -11.54
C ASP A 254 -21.13 -0.94 -10.81
N GLU A 255 -20.89 -2.24 -11.04
CA GLU A 255 -21.64 -3.35 -10.43
C GLU A 255 -21.09 -3.74 -9.05
N LEU A 256 -19.78 -3.96 -8.93
CA LEU A 256 -19.10 -4.41 -7.70
C LEU A 256 -17.88 -3.52 -7.37
N PRO A 257 -18.10 -2.26 -6.94
CA PRO A 257 -17.03 -1.24 -6.79
C PRO A 257 -15.99 -1.55 -5.70
N TYR A 258 -16.26 -2.49 -4.80
CA TYR A 258 -15.39 -2.81 -3.67
C TYR A 258 -14.77 -4.21 -3.75
N ASP A 259 -15.05 -4.97 -4.81
CA ASP A 259 -14.55 -6.33 -4.99
C ASP A 259 -13.25 -6.32 -5.81
N GLU A 260 -12.12 -6.21 -5.12
CA GLU A 260 -10.80 -6.12 -5.75
C GLU A 260 -10.50 -7.30 -6.69
N GLU A 261 -10.77 -8.53 -6.26
CA GLU A 261 -10.47 -9.74 -7.02
C GLU A 261 -11.31 -9.85 -8.29
N PHE A 262 -12.58 -9.41 -8.23
CA PHE A 262 -13.48 -9.32 -9.37
C PHE A 262 -13.05 -8.24 -10.36
N LEU A 263 -12.69 -7.05 -9.88
CA LEU A 263 -12.20 -5.95 -10.72
C LEU A 263 -10.87 -6.30 -11.40
N LEU A 264 -9.99 -7.04 -10.71
CA LEU A 264 -8.78 -7.60 -11.31
C LEU A 264 -9.11 -8.60 -12.41
N ALA A 265 -10.05 -9.52 -12.19
CA ALA A 265 -10.48 -10.46 -13.22
C ALA A 265 -11.04 -9.72 -14.45
N ALA A 266 -11.88 -8.71 -14.24
CA ALA A 266 -12.43 -7.87 -15.31
C ALA A 266 -11.35 -7.15 -16.12
N LEU A 267 -10.34 -6.57 -15.46
CA LEU A 267 -9.26 -5.86 -16.14
C LEU A 267 -8.29 -6.81 -16.85
N LEU A 268 -8.03 -7.99 -16.28
CA LEU A 268 -6.93 -8.87 -16.71
C LEU A 268 -7.37 -10.09 -17.54
N HIS A 269 -8.67 -10.35 -17.71
CA HIS A 269 -9.17 -11.58 -18.34
C HIS A 269 -8.57 -11.86 -19.74
N ASP A 270 -8.17 -10.80 -20.44
CA ASP A 270 -7.74 -10.85 -21.84
C ASP A 270 -6.24 -10.61 -22.07
N VAL A 271 -5.42 -10.45 -21.00
CA VAL A 271 -3.98 -10.12 -21.15
C VAL A 271 -3.21 -11.13 -22.00
N GLY A 272 -3.66 -12.38 -22.04
CA GLY A 272 -3.04 -13.40 -22.89
C GLY A 272 -3.20 -13.15 -24.38
N LYS A 273 -4.10 -12.27 -24.84
CA LYS A 273 -4.26 -11.94 -26.27
C LYS A 273 -3.00 -11.29 -26.87
N ALA A 274 -2.19 -10.63 -26.06
CA ALA A 274 -0.90 -10.10 -26.49
C ALA A 274 0.22 -11.16 -26.52
N ILE A 275 0.01 -12.32 -25.88
CA ILE A 275 0.99 -13.41 -25.75
C ILE A 275 0.68 -14.49 -26.80
N ASP A 276 -0.51 -15.08 -26.73
CA ASP A 276 -1.02 -16.07 -27.67
C ASP A 276 -2.53 -15.85 -27.89
N PRO A 277 -2.95 -15.21 -28.99
CA PRO A 277 -4.36 -15.01 -29.30
C PRO A 277 -5.19 -16.29 -29.43
N LEU A 278 -4.57 -17.43 -29.77
CA LEU A 278 -5.28 -18.70 -29.97
C LEU A 278 -5.57 -19.42 -28.64
N ASP A 279 -4.75 -19.18 -27.62
CA ASP A 279 -4.84 -19.82 -26.30
C ASP A 279 -4.68 -18.79 -25.16
N HIS A 280 -5.29 -17.61 -25.35
CA HIS A 280 -5.09 -16.45 -24.48
C HIS A 280 -5.43 -16.72 -23.01
N VAL A 281 -6.41 -17.56 -22.73
CA VAL A 281 -6.77 -17.90 -21.34
C VAL A 281 -5.60 -18.58 -20.64
N ARG A 282 -5.03 -19.64 -21.25
CA ARG A 282 -3.90 -20.35 -20.65
C ARG A 282 -2.69 -19.45 -20.53
N SER A 283 -2.31 -18.78 -21.62
CA SER A 283 -1.13 -17.91 -21.64
C SER A 283 -1.26 -16.71 -20.69
N GLY A 284 -2.46 -16.16 -20.52
CA GLY A 284 -2.73 -15.12 -19.54
C GLY A 284 -2.58 -15.62 -18.10
N LEU A 285 -3.15 -16.78 -17.78
CA LEU A 285 -3.04 -17.40 -16.46
C LEU A 285 -1.62 -17.87 -16.10
N GLU A 286 -0.83 -18.31 -17.09
CA GLU A 286 0.60 -18.62 -16.91
C GLU A 286 1.40 -17.35 -16.57
N ALA A 287 1.11 -16.23 -17.24
CA ALA A 287 1.77 -14.95 -16.99
C ALA A 287 1.37 -14.31 -15.65
N LEU A 288 0.15 -14.57 -15.18
CA LEU A 288 -0.38 -14.08 -13.90
C LEU A 288 -0.07 -15.02 -12.72
N ASP A 289 0.56 -16.16 -12.97
CA ASP A 289 0.84 -17.16 -11.93
C ASP A 289 1.68 -16.59 -10.79
N GLY A 290 1.25 -16.85 -9.55
CA GLY A 290 1.87 -16.28 -8.34
C GLY A 290 1.56 -14.80 -8.07
N TYR A 291 0.82 -14.11 -8.95
CA TYR A 291 0.45 -12.70 -8.77
C TYR A 291 -1.03 -12.47 -8.55
N ILE A 292 -1.90 -13.45 -8.78
CA ILE A 292 -3.36 -13.37 -8.56
C ILE A 292 -3.81 -14.42 -7.54
N THR A 293 -4.96 -14.19 -6.91
CA THR A 293 -5.59 -15.16 -6.01
C THR A 293 -6.23 -16.31 -6.77
N ASP A 294 -6.57 -17.39 -6.07
CA ASP A 294 -7.29 -18.53 -6.66
C ASP A 294 -8.67 -18.11 -7.20
N ARG A 295 -9.33 -17.15 -6.55
CA ARG A 295 -10.63 -16.62 -6.99
C ARG A 295 -10.50 -15.83 -8.29
N THR A 296 -9.57 -14.87 -8.37
CA THR A 296 -9.29 -14.14 -9.62
C THR A 296 -8.88 -15.09 -10.74
N ARG A 297 -8.01 -16.08 -10.45
CA ARG A 297 -7.65 -17.13 -11.41
C ARG A 297 -8.87 -17.87 -11.91
N TRP A 298 -9.76 -18.31 -11.02
CA TRP A 298 -10.94 -19.08 -11.40
C TRP A 298 -11.90 -18.29 -12.28
N LEU A 299 -12.11 -17.00 -11.98
CA LEU A 299 -12.92 -16.10 -12.82
C LEU A 299 -12.33 -15.97 -14.23
N ILE A 300 -11.02 -15.72 -14.34
CA ILE A 300 -10.32 -15.62 -15.63
C ILE A 300 -10.30 -16.96 -16.35
N GLU A 301 -10.10 -18.09 -15.67
CA GLU A 301 -10.08 -19.40 -16.32
C GLU A 301 -11.42 -19.74 -16.98
N ASN A 302 -12.53 -19.35 -16.34
CA ASN A 302 -13.86 -19.81 -16.73
C ASN A 302 -14.67 -18.76 -17.51
N HIS A 303 -14.16 -17.55 -17.75
CA HIS A 303 -14.92 -16.48 -18.42
C HIS A 303 -15.42 -16.89 -19.83
N MET A 304 -14.64 -17.68 -20.57
CA MET A 304 -15.05 -18.20 -21.88
C MET A 304 -16.18 -19.23 -21.80
N ASP A 305 -16.24 -20.03 -20.73
CA ASP A 305 -17.37 -20.93 -20.48
C ASP A 305 -18.60 -20.15 -19.99
N ALA A 306 -18.40 -19.06 -19.24
CA ALA A 306 -19.47 -18.13 -18.87
C ALA A 306 -20.13 -17.48 -20.09
N HIS A 307 -19.37 -17.17 -21.14
CA HIS A 307 -19.94 -16.76 -22.43
C HIS A 307 -20.78 -17.86 -23.07
N LYS A 308 -20.35 -19.12 -22.98
CA LYS A 308 -21.14 -20.23 -23.52
C LYS A 308 -22.44 -20.40 -22.75
N ILE A 309 -22.46 -20.13 -21.44
CA ILE A 309 -23.68 -20.08 -20.62
C ILE A 309 -24.63 -19.01 -21.14
N LEU A 310 -24.18 -17.75 -21.25
CA LEU A 310 -25.02 -16.65 -21.73
C LEU A 310 -25.58 -16.89 -23.13
N ASN A 311 -24.80 -17.55 -24.00
CA ASN A 311 -25.21 -17.90 -25.36
C ASN A 311 -26.06 -19.19 -25.43
N GLY A 312 -26.29 -19.90 -24.32
CA GLY A 312 -27.04 -21.16 -24.29
C GLY A 312 -26.35 -22.33 -25.00
N THR A 313 -25.02 -22.29 -25.12
CA THR A 313 -24.21 -23.26 -25.88
C THR A 313 -23.34 -24.16 -25.00
N ILE A 314 -23.34 -23.95 -23.68
CA ILE A 314 -22.55 -24.76 -22.75
C ILE A 314 -23.12 -26.18 -22.61
N GLY A 315 -22.24 -27.15 -22.36
CA GLY A 315 -22.68 -28.51 -22.03
C GLY A 315 -23.18 -28.62 -20.59
N VAL A 316 -24.27 -29.37 -20.37
CA VAL A 316 -24.94 -29.57 -19.06
C VAL A 316 -23.97 -29.92 -17.92
N ARG A 317 -22.96 -30.77 -18.18
CA ARG A 317 -21.98 -31.16 -17.15
C ARG A 317 -21.06 -30.02 -16.75
N ALA A 318 -20.60 -29.23 -17.73
CA ALA A 318 -19.72 -28.09 -17.48
C ALA A 318 -20.49 -26.98 -16.75
N GLU A 319 -21.72 -26.69 -17.18
CA GLU A 319 -22.60 -25.74 -16.52
C GLU A 319 -22.86 -26.11 -15.06
N ARG A 320 -23.21 -27.38 -14.79
CA ARG A 320 -23.43 -27.85 -13.42
C ARG A 320 -22.20 -27.66 -12.54
N ARG A 321 -21.00 -27.98 -13.04
CA ARG A 321 -19.75 -27.79 -12.29
C ARG A 321 -19.51 -26.32 -11.95
N LEU A 322 -19.79 -25.41 -12.88
CA LEU A 322 -19.64 -23.97 -12.64
C LEU A 322 -20.64 -23.47 -11.60
N ARG A 323 -21.91 -23.91 -11.67
CA ARG A 323 -22.98 -23.54 -10.73
C ARG A 323 -22.72 -23.99 -9.29
N GLU A 324 -21.86 -24.97 -9.08
CA GLU A 324 -21.49 -25.46 -7.74
C GLU A 324 -20.40 -24.58 -7.08
N HIS A 325 -19.76 -23.66 -7.83
CA HIS A 325 -18.75 -22.76 -7.28
C HIS A 325 -19.39 -21.55 -6.56
N PRO A 326 -18.85 -21.08 -5.42
CA PRO A 326 -19.39 -19.93 -4.70
C PRO A 326 -19.49 -18.65 -5.54
N ASP A 327 -18.49 -18.40 -6.38
CA ASP A 327 -18.40 -17.18 -7.23
C ASP A 327 -19.10 -17.32 -8.59
N PHE A 328 -20.07 -18.21 -8.72
CA PHE A 328 -20.77 -18.43 -9.99
C PHE A 328 -21.53 -17.19 -10.47
N GLU A 329 -22.15 -16.45 -9.55
CA GLU A 329 -22.90 -15.23 -9.89
C GLU A 329 -21.98 -14.13 -10.42
N GLU A 330 -20.80 -13.98 -9.82
CA GLU A 330 -19.73 -13.09 -10.26
C GLU A 330 -19.17 -13.53 -11.61
N LEU A 331 -19.00 -14.82 -11.86
CA LEU A 331 -18.58 -15.32 -13.18
C LEU A 331 -19.61 -14.96 -14.27
N GLU A 332 -20.90 -15.10 -13.99
CA GLU A 332 -21.95 -14.68 -14.92
C GLU A 332 -21.96 -13.15 -15.11
N LEU A 333 -21.70 -12.39 -14.04
CA LEU A 333 -21.58 -10.94 -14.08
C LEU A 333 -20.40 -10.50 -14.94
N LEU A 334 -19.22 -11.11 -14.77
CA LEU A 334 -18.03 -10.86 -15.58
C LEU A 334 -18.33 -11.04 -17.07
N SER A 335 -19.02 -12.12 -17.43
CA SER A 335 -19.44 -12.40 -18.81
C SER A 335 -20.41 -11.35 -19.37
N ARG A 336 -21.31 -10.80 -18.53
CA ARG A 336 -22.20 -9.69 -18.92
C ARG A 336 -21.43 -8.39 -19.13
N CYS A 337 -20.52 -8.05 -18.22
CA CYS A 337 -19.63 -6.88 -18.34
C CYS A 337 -18.76 -6.98 -19.60
N ASP A 338 -18.21 -8.15 -19.89
CA ASP A 338 -17.42 -8.39 -21.11
C ASP A 338 -18.24 -8.17 -22.38
N GLN A 339 -19.44 -8.73 -22.47
CA GLN A 339 -20.31 -8.52 -23.63
C GLN A 339 -20.73 -7.05 -23.77
N ALA A 340 -20.99 -6.38 -22.65
CA ALA A 340 -21.38 -4.97 -22.62
C ALA A 340 -20.21 -4.03 -22.95
N GLY A 341 -18.96 -4.39 -22.64
CA GLY A 341 -17.73 -3.62 -22.87
C GLY A 341 -17.27 -3.57 -24.33
N ARG A 342 -18.19 -3.78 -25.27
CA ARG A 342 -17.98 -3.81 -26.72
C ARG A 342 -18.58 -2.57 -27.37
N GLN A 343 -18.31 -1.39 -26.81
CA GLN A 343 -18.88 -0.11 -27.25
C GLN A 343 -17.83 0.77 -27.91
N ARG A 344 -18.25 1.52 -28.94
CA ARG A 344 -17.40 2.55 -29.56
C ARG A 344 -17.53 3.85 -28.80
N GLY A 345 -16.41 4.46 -28.44
CA GLY A 345 -16.39 5.80 -27.83
C GLY A 345 -16.89 5.83 -26.39
N ALA A 346 -16.93 4.69 -25.70
CA ALA A 346 -17.11 4.63 -24.26
C ALA A 346 -15.97 5.40 -23.55
N ALA A 347 -16.33 6.13 -22.50
CA ALA A 347 -15.35 6.72 -21.60
C ALA A 347 -14.78 5.59 -20.73
N VAL A 348 -13.46 5.53 -20.64
CA VAL A 348 -12.73 4.57 -19.82
C VAL A 348 -11.59 5.30 -19.10
N PRO A 349 -11.19 4.81 -17.92
CA PRO A 349 -9.99 5.31 -17.25
C PRO A 349 -8.74 4.92 -18.05
N ASP A 350 -7.62 5.56 -17.74
CA ASP A 350 -6.33 5.04 -18.19
C ASP A 350 -5.87 3.85 -17.33
N VAL A 351 -4.86 3.13 -17.81
CA VAL A 351 -4.32 1.93 -17.13
C VAL A 351 -3.80 2.25 -15.73
N ASN A 352 -3.19 3.43 -15.55
CA ASN A 352 -2.64 3.81 -14.25
C ASN A 352 -3.78 4.09 -13.27
N GLU A 353 -4.78 4.85 -13.69
CA GLU A 353 -5.96 5.15 -12.87
C GLU A 353 -6.70 3.87 -12.45
N ALA A 354 -6.95 2.93 -13.36
CA ALA A 354 -7.60 1.66 -13.04
C ALA A 354 -6.79 0.84 -12.02
N LEU A 355 -5.48 0.70 -12.23
CA LEU A 355 -4.61 -0.05 -11.31
C LEU A 355 -4.46 0.64 -9.95
N ASP A 356 -4.39 1.97 -9.91
CA ASP A 356 -4.29 2.73 -8.67
C ASP A 356 -5.56 2.61 -7.83
N GLN A 357 -6.74 2.61 -8.46
CA GLN A 357 -8.02 2.36 -7.79
C GLN A 357 -8.09 0.95 -7.19
N ILE A 358 -7.69 -0.08 -7.94
CA ILE A 358 -7.64 -1.46 -7.44
C ILE A 358 -6.59 -1.59 -6.31
N ALA A 359 -5.42 -0.95 -6.46
CA ALA A 359 -4.39 -0.94 -5.42
C ALA A 359 -4.87 -0.25 -4.14
N GLU A 360 -5.69 0.80 -4.25
CA GLU A 360 -6.33 1.41 -3.10
C GLU A 360 -7.32 0.44 -2.44
N LEU A 361 -8.17 -0.27 -3.19
CA LEU A 361 -9.08 -1.28 -2.64
C LEU A 361 -8.32 -2.41 -1.92
N ALA A 362 -7.26 -2.94 -2.52
CA ALA A 362 -6.40 -3.93 -1.89
C ALA A 362 -5.79 -3.42 -0.57
N ARG A 363 -5.41 -2.14 -0.50
CA ARG A 363 -4.92 -1.52 0.74
C ARG A 363 -6.02 -1.30 1.79
N LEU A 364 -7.28 -1.13 1.36
CA LEU A 364 -8.41 -0.86 2.24
C LEU A 364 -9.09 -2.11 2.78
N TYR A 365 -9.12 -3.19 1.98
CA TYR A 365 -9.96 -4.37 2.23
C TYR A 365 -9.21 -5.71 2.08
N GLY A 366 -7.97 -5.71 1.57
CA GLY A 366 -7.13 -6.90 1.36
C GLY A 366 -6.32 -7.34 2.56
#